data_AF-A0A075MPH6-F1
#
_entry.id   AF-A0A075MPH6-F1
#
_cell.length_a   1.000
_cell.length_b   1.000
_cell.length_c   1.000
_cell.angle_alpha   90.00
_cell.angle_beta   90.00
_cell.angle_gamma   90.00
#
_symmetry.space_group_name_H-M   'P 1'
#
loop_
_entity.id
_entity.type
_entity.pdbx_description
1 polymer ?
#
loop_
_entity_poly.entity_id
_entity_poly.type
_entity_poly.pdbx_seq_one_letter_code
_entity_poly.pdbx_strand_id
1 'polypeptide(L)'
;MQNLIYIIIAASILILLLIIVISILISKSDQKKVNKLVEEIVNESPFRKSDPKALRPHNEPLARNKLAEKLKQEEMESAVSIYNPKGLDKQFEDVKIVGLAEPKGFWSRFIMGQKMSYIMARLQFQNNAPNNGFWTNLIKAQSASQGKDQGRGR
;
A
#
# COMPACT_ATOMS: atom_id res chain seq x y z
N MET A 1 0.57 34.24 -65.99
CA MET A 1 1.60 33.72 -65.05
C MET A 1 1.65 34.51 -63.74
N GLN A 2 1.80 35.84 -63.78
CA GLN A 2 1.89 36.67 -62.56
C GLN A 2 0.66 36.55 -61.63
N ASN A 3 -0.57 36.55 -62.16
CA ASN A 3 -1.78 36.41 -61.34
C ASN A 3 -1.86 35.04 -60.61
N LEU A 4 -1.38 33.96 -61.23
CA LEU A 4 -1.31 32.64 -60.63
C LEU A 4 -0.32 32.61 -59.45
N ILE A 5 0.81 33.30 -59.58
CA ILE A 5 1.82 33.42 -58.52
C ILE A 5 1.24 34.18 -57.32
N TYR A 6 0.53 35.29 -57.53
CA TYR A 6 -0.11 36.04 -56.45
C TYR A 6 -1.16 35.23 -55.68
N ILE A 7 -1.96 34.41 -56.37
CA ILE A 7 -2.95 33.53 -55.73
C ILE A 7 -2.27 32.50 -54.83
N ILE A 8 -1.16 31.90 -55.28
CA ILE A 8 -0.41 30.91 -54.49
C ILE A 8 0.20 31.55 -53.23
N ILE A 9 0.76 32.75 -53.36
CA ILE A 9 1.32 33.50 -52.22
C ILE A 9 0.22 33.90 -51.23
N ALA A 10 -0.93 34.36 -51.71
CA ALA A 10 -2.06 34.69 -50.84
C ALA A 10 -2.58 33.46 -50.08
N ALA A 11 -2.66 32.30 -50.75
CA ALA A 11 -3.08 31.05 -50.13
C ALA A 11 -2.09 30.57 -49.04
N SER A 12 -0.78 30.68 -49.27
CA SER A 12 0.22 30.26 -48.28
C SER A 12 0.21 31.15 -47.03
N ILE A 13 0.01 32.46 -47.20
CA ILE A 13 -0.16 33.40 -46.08
C ILE A 13 -1.41 33.07 -45.26
N LEU A 14 -2.51 32.73 -45.93
CA LEU A 14 -3.77 32.39 -45.27
C LEU A 14 -3.65 31.09 -44.45
N ILE A 15 -2.94 30.09 -44.98
CA ILE A 15 -2.63 28.85 -44.27
C ILE A 15 -1.75 29.13 -43.04
N LEU A 16 -0.73 29.99 -43.17
CA LEU A 16 0.13 30.39 -42.06
C LEU A 16 -0.66 31.07 -40.93
N LEU A 17 -1.57 31.98 -41.28
CA LEU A 17 -2.45 32.63 -40.30
C LEU A 17 -3.35 31.61 -39.59
N LEU A 18 -3.88 30.62 -40.31
CA LEU A 18 -4.71 29.57 -39.73
C LEU A 18 -3.93 28.73 -38.70
N ILE A 19 -2.69 28.36 -39.02
CA ILE A 19 -1.80 27.62 -38.10
C ILE A 19 -1.52 28.42 -36.83
N ILE A 20 -1.26 29.74 -36.97
CA ILE A 20 -1.01 30.63 -35.82
C ILE A 20 -2.25 30.70 -34.92
N VAL A 21 -3.44 30.87 -35.49
CA VAL A 21 -4.69 30.92 -34.71
C VAL A 21 -4.94 29.60 -33.97
N ILE A 22 -4.73 28.45 -34.63
CA ILE A 22 -4.87 27.13 -34.01
C ILE A 22 -3.87 26.98 -32.84
N SER A 23 -2.61 27.39 -33.02
CA SER A 23 -1.59 27.35 -31.96
C SER A 23 -1.97 28.20 -30.74
N ILE A 24 -2.53 29.39 -30.96
CA ILE A 24 -3.02 30.26 -29.88
C ILE A 24 -4.21 29.63 -29.14
N LEU A 25 -5.12 28.94 -29.86
CA LEU A 25 -6.26 28.27 -29.23
C LEU A 25 -5.82 27.08 -28.36
N ILE A 26 -4.87 26.28 -28.83
CA ILE A 26 -4.30 25.15 -28.07
C ILE A 26 -3.62 25.65 -26.80
N SER A 27 -2.74 26.66 -26.91
CA SER A 27 -2.03 27.21 -25.75
C SER A 27 -2.97 27.80 -24.69
N LYS A 28 -4.06 28.46 -25.10
CA LYS A 28 -5.10 28.94 -24.15
C LYS A 28 -5.86 27.80 -23.48
N SER A 29 -6.12 26.70 -24.18
CA SER A 29 -6.76 25.51 -23.59
C SER A 29 -5.86 24.86 -22.54
N ASP A 30 -4.57 24.73 -22.82
CA ASP A 30 -3.61 24.12 -21.90
C ASP A 30 -3.40 24.97 -20.65
N GLN A 31 -3.32 26.30 -20.79
CA GLN A 31 -3.26 27.21 -19.64
C GLN A 31 -4.48 27.08 -18.71
N LYS A 32 -5.69 26.89 -19.26
CA LYS A 32 -6.89 26.67 -18.44
C LYS A 32 -6.82 25.37 -17.64
N LYS A 33 -6.28 24.30 -18.22
CA LYS A 33 -6.08 23.02 -17.52
C LYS A 33 -5.04 23.16 -16.42
N VAL A 34 -3.91 23.81 -16.71
CA VAL A 34 -2.84 24.05 -15.73
C VAL A 34 -3.37 24.90 -14.57
N ASN A 35 -4.13 25.96 -14.83
CA ASN A 35 -4.69 26.81 -13.77
C ASN A 35 -5.64 26.02 -12.85
N LYS A 36 -6.50 25.15 -13.40
CA LYS A 36 -7.36 24.29 -12.59
C LYS A 36 -6.56 23.32 -11.72
N LEU A 37 -5.53 22.69 -12.27
CA LEU A 37 -4.64 21.80 -11.51
C LEU A 37 -3.91 22.57 -10.40
N VAL A 38 -3.47 23.80 -10.68
CA VAL A 38 -2.84 24.65 -9.67
C VAL A 38 -3.83 25.00 -8.57
N GLU A 39 -5.08 25.37 -8.91
CA GLU A 39 -6.14 25.64 -7.94
C GLU A 39 -6.47 24.41 -7.08
N GLU A 40 -6.56 23.22 -7.70
CA GLU A 40 -6.77 21.95 -7.00
C GLU A 40 -5.61 21.64 -6.05
N ILE A 41 -4.36 21.78 -6.50
CA ILE A 41 -3.17 21.61 -5.64
C ILE A 41 -3.15 22.64 -4.50
N VAL A 42 -3.54 23.89 -4.76
CA VAL A 42 -3.67 24.93 -3.72
C VAL A 42 -4.73 24.54 -2.70
N ASN A 43 -5.88 24.02 -3.15
CA ASN A 43 -7.05 23.77 -2.32
C ASN A 43 -7.05 22.40 -1.63
N GLU A 44 -6.39 21.38 -2.17
CA GLU A 44 -6.39 20.02 -1.64
C GLU A 44 -5.13 19.69 -0.85
N SER A 45 -4.01 20.38 -1.07
CA SER A 45 -2.77 20.00 -0.39
C SER A 45 -2.87 20.24 1.13
N PRO A 46 -2.73 19.18 1.95
CA PRO A 46 -2.81 19.28 3.41
C PRO A 46 -1.67 20.11 4.01
N PHE A 47 -0.62 20.38 3.22
CA PHE A 47 0.54 21.17 3.62
C PHE A 47 0.40 22.68 3.37
N ARG A 48 -0.58 23.12 2.56
CA ARG A 48 -0.87 24.56 2.34
C ARG A 48 -1.99 25.06 3.24
N LYS A 49 -2.98 24.23 3.55
CA LYS A 49 -3.99 24.58 4.55
C LYS A 49 -3.29 24.75 5.90
N SER A 50 -3.78 25.71 6.68
CA SER A 50 -3.44 25.91 8.08
C SER A 50 -3.98 24.75 8.93
N ASP A 51 -3.69 23.50 8.55
CA ASP A 51 -3.91 22.37 9.43
C ASP A 51 -2.81 22.42 10.49
N PRO A 52 -3.15 22.75 11.75
CA PRO A 52 -2.15 22.85 12.81
C PRO A 52 -1.47 21.51 13.11
N LYS A 53 -1.99 20.40 12.58
CA LYS A 53 -1.46 19.05 12.79
C LYS A 53 -0.58 18.55 11.64
N ALA A 54 -0.61 19.21 10.48
CA ALA A 54 0.18 18.77 9.32
C ALA A 54 1.66 19.13 9.48
N LEU A 55 2.50 18.13 9.75
CA LEU A 55 3.96 18.29 9.77
C LEU A 55 4.47 18.56 8.35
N ARG A 56 5.19 19.67 8.17
CA ARG A 56 5.85 19.97 6.89
C ARG A 56 6.98 18.96 6.64
N PRO A 57 7.12 18.46 5.39
CA PRO A 57 8.25 17.60 5.05
C PRO A 57 9.55 18.39 5.25
N HIS A 58 10.53 17.75 5.88
CA HIS A 58 11.86 18.33 5.99
C HIS A 58 12.56 18.21 4.64
N ASN A 59 13.34 19.22 4.28
CA ASN A 59 14.08 19.28 3.02
C ASN A 59 15.28 18.32 2.98
N GLU A 60 15.75 17.85 4.14
CA GLU A 60 16.80 16.83 4.20
C GLU A 60 16.21 15.41 4.29
N PRO A 61 16.60 14.49 3.40
CA PRO A 61 16.04 13.14 3.35
C PRO A 61 16.36 12.28 4.59
N LEU A 62 17.38 12.66 5.36
CA LEU A 62 17.82 11.93 6.55
C LEU A 62 17.56 12.68 7.86
N ALA A 63 16.89 13.84 7.81
CA ALA A 63 16.60 14.57 9.03
C ALA A 63 15.60 13.80 9.89
N ARG A 64 16.04 13.44 11.09
CA ARG A 64 15.21 12.75 12.07
C ARG A 64 14.15 13.71 12.63
N ASN A 65 12.90 13.53 12.25
CA ASN A 65 11.79 14.29 12.79
C ASN A 65 11.21 13.60 14.05
N LYS A 66 11.73 13.98 15.22
CA LYS A 66 11.28 13.44 16.52
C LYS A 66 9.78 13.64 16.77
N LEU A 67 9.15 14.67 16.22
CA LEU A 67 7.71 14.93 16.38
C LEU A 67 6.88 13.98 15.52
N ALA A 68 7.31 13.71 14.28
CA ALA A 68 6.67 12.74 13.40
C ALA A 68 6.74 11.31 13.96
N GLU A 69 7.88 10.95 14.55
CA GLU A 69 8.07 9.66 15.21
C GLU A 69 7.10 9.49 16.39
N LYS A 70 6.96 10.53 17.24
CA LYS A 70 6.04 10.51 18.38
C LYS A 70 4.58 10.37 17.97
N LEU A 71 4.12 11.15 17.00
CA LEU A 71 2.73 11.08 16.52
C LEU A 71 2.42 9.70 15.92
N LYS A 72 3.33 9.15 15.12
CA LYS A 72 3.17 7.78 14.59
C LYS A 72 3.13 6.75 15.71
N GLN A 73 3.92 6.92 16.75
CA GLN A 73 3.92 6.03 17.90
C GLN A 73 2.60 6.09 18.67
N GLU A 74 2.05 7.29 18.91
CA GLU A 74 0.73 7.48 19.55
C GLU A 74 -0.41 6.89 18.71
N GLU A 75 -0.37 7.05 17.38
CA GLU A 75 -1.32 6.39 16.47
C GLU A 75 -1.22 4.86 16.54
N MET A 76 0.00 4.32 16.62
CA MET A 76 0.21 2.88 16.74
C MET A 76 -0.25 2.34 18.11
N GLU A 77 0.04 3.05 19.21
CA GLU A 77 -0.36 2.66 20.56
C GLU A 77 -1.89 2.71 20.73
N SER A 78 -2.54 3.74 20.18
CA SER A 78 -4.00 3.83 20.17
C SER A 78 -4.63 2.72 19.31
N ALA A 79 -4.07 2.42 18.14
CA ALA A 79 -4.53 1.29 17.31
C ALA A 79 -4.37 -0.06 18.02
N VAL A 80 -3.24 -0.31 18.68
CA VAL A 80 -2.99 -1.57 19.42
C VAL A 80 -3.97 -1.75 20.58
N SER A 81 -4.34 -0.66 21.27
CA SER A 81 -5.30 -0.71 22.37
C SER A 81 -6.71 -1.15 21.95
N ILE A 82 -7.10 -0.90 20.70
CA ILE A 82 -8.41 -1.31 20.14
C ILE A 82 -8.46 -2.84 19.95
N TYR A 83 -7.33 -3.47 19.61
CA TYR A 83 -7.27 -4.91 19.34
C TYR A 83 -6.96 -5.77 20.57
N ASN A 84 -6.41 -5.18 21.65
CA ASN A 84 -6.11 -5.92 22.87
C ASN A 84 -6.88 -5.33 24.07
N PRO A 85 -8.20 -5.62 24.19
CA PRO A 85 -8.97 -5.17 25.34
C PRO A 85 -8.36 -5.76 26.62
N LYS A 86 -7.92 -4.87 27.54
CA LYS A 86 -7.39 -5.24 28.85
C LYS A 86 -8.39 -6.14 29.57
N GLY A 87 -8.11 -7.45 29.61
CA GLY A 87 -9.02 -8.48 30.13
C GLY A 87 -8.94 -9.81 29.39
N LEU A 88 -8.32 -9.86 28.20
CA LEU A 88 -8.23 -11.08 27.39
C LEU A 88 -7.19 -12.10 27.89
N ASP A 89 -6.28 -11.71 28.79
CA ASP A 89 -5.19 -12.58 29.26
C ASP A 89 -5.69 -13.78 30.09
N LYS A 90 -6.91 -13.71 30.67
CA LYS A 90 -7.49 -14.78 31.49
C LYS A 90 -8.31 -15.81 30.72
N GLN A 91 -8.56 -15.61 29.41
CA GLN A 91 -9.42 -16.50 28.62
C GLN A 91 -8.66 -17.62 27.89
N PHE A 92 -7.33 -17.61 27.88
CA PHE A 92 -6.54 -18.52 27.04
C PHE A 92 -5.86 -19.67 27.78
N GLU A 93 -5.98 -19.76 29.11
CA GLU A 93 -5.30 -20.83 29.87
C GLU A 93 -5.80 -22.25 29.52
N ASP A 94 -7.07 -22.39 29.11
CA ASP A 94 -7.69 -23.70 28.83
C ASP A 94 -8.26 -23.87 27.40
N VAL A 95 -7.75 -23.13 26.41
CA VAL A 95 -8.26 -23.26 25.03
C VAL A 95 -7.67 -24.49 24.34
N LYS A 96 -8.41 -25.59 24.38
CA LYS A 96 -8.12 -26.83 23.64
C LYS A 96 -8.60 -26.70 22.19
N ILE A 97 -7.70 -26.92 21.23
CA ILE A 97 -8.08 -26.94 19.81
C ILE A 97 -8.84 -28.25 19.53
N VAL A 98 -10.14 -28.13 19.23
CA VAL A 98 -11.05 -29.27 19.03
C VAL A 98 -10.90 -29.90 17.63
N GLY A 99 -10.48 -29.14 16.63
CA GLY A 99 -10.29 -29.63 15.27
C GLY A 99 -10.01 -28.53 14.26
N LEU A 100 -9.79 -28.91 13.01
CA LEU A 100 -9.62 -28.00 11.87
C LEU A 100 -10.88 -28.00 11.02
N ALA A 101 -11.38 -26.81 10.69
CA ALA A 101 -12.49 -26.67 9.76
C ALA A 101 -12.03 -26.92 8.32
N GLU A 102 -12.87 -27.58 7.53
CA GLU A 102 -12.59 -27.80 6.10
C GLU A 102 -12.68 -26.48 5.30
N PRO A 103 -11.71 -26.17 4.43
CA PRO A 103 -11.75 -24.97 3.61
C PRO A 103 -12.80 -25.10 2.50
N LYS A 104 -13.78 -24.17 2.50
CA LYS A 104 -14.78 -24.02 1.44
C LYS A 104 -14.36 -22.92 0.47
N GLY A 105 -14.25 -23.26 -0.82
CA GLY A 105 -13.90 -22.32 -1.89
C GLY A 105 -12.45 -22.39 -2.35
N PHE A 106 -12.19 -21.83 -3.53
CA PHE A 106 -10.89 -21.90 -4.21
C PHE A 106 -9.76 -21.26 -3.40
N TRP A 107 -9.95 -20.01 -2.98
CA TRP A 107 -8.92 -19.25 -2.24
C TRP A 107 -8.61 -19.85 -0.88
N SER A 108 -9.63 -20.28 -0.14
CA SER A 108 -9.45 -20.95 1.14
C SER A 108 -8.65 -22.24 0.96
N ARG A 109 -8.96 -23.07 -0.05
CA ARG A 109 -8.21 -24.30 -0.36
C ARG A 109 -6.77 -24.00 -0.79
N PHE A 110 -6.55 -22.98 -1.60
CA PHE A 110 -5.23 -22.58 -2.06
C PHE A 110 -4.33 -22.16 -0.88
N ILE A 111 -4.82 -21.24 -0.04
CA ILE A 111 -4.08 -20.73 1.12
C ILE A 111 -3.87 -21.82 2.17
N MET A 112 -4.91 -22.60 2.49
CA MET A 112 -4.78 -23.71 3.44
C MET A 112 -3.84 -24.77 2.89
N GLY A 113 -3.88 -25.10 1.60
CA GLY A 113 -3.00 -26.08 0.98
C GLY A 113 -1.51 -25.76 1.20
N GLN A 114 -1.13 -24.49 1.03
CA GLN A 114 0.25 -24.04 1.27
C GLN A 114 0.67 -24.10 2.75
N LYS A 115 -0.27 -23.90 3.68
CA LYS A 115 0.02 -23.78 5.12
C LYS A 115 -0.42 -24.98 5.96
N MET A 116 -1.03 -26.01 5.35
CA MET A 116 -1.64 -27.12 6.08
C MET A 116 -0.62 -27.94 6.85
N SER A 117 0.54 -28.21 6.24
CA SER A 117 1.63 -28.96 6.88
C SER A 117 2.09 -28.32 8.18
N TYR A 118 2.23 -26.99 8.18
CA TYR A 118 2.58 -26.21 9.35
C TYR A 118 1.50 -26.26 10.44
N ILE A 119 0.23 -26.10 10.06
CA ILE A 119 -0.89 -26.13 11.00
C ILE A 119 -1.00 -27.52 11.65
N MET A 120 -0.86 -28.60 10.87
CA MET A 120 -0.89 -29.97 11.37
C MET A 120 0.29 -30.27 12.30
N ALA A 121 1.51 -29.85 11.94
CA ALA A 121 2.68 -30.01 12.78
C ALA A 121 2.50 -29.27 14.12
N ARG A 122 1.96 -28.05 14.09
CA ARG A 122 1.68 -27.26 15.30
C ARG A 122 0.68 -27.96 16.23
N LEU A 123 -0.39 -28.52 15.67
CA LEU A 123 -1.38 -29.27 16.45
C LEU A 123 -0.79 -30.51 17.11
N GLN A 124 0.05 -31.25 16.38
CA GLN A 124 0.74 -32.43 16.92
C GLN A 124 1.66 -32.05 18.07
N PHE A 125 2.46 -30.99 17.95
CA PHE A 125 3.35 -30.55 19.03
C PHE A 125 2.60 -30.01 20.24
N GLN A 126 1.48 -29.33 20.03
CA GLN A 126 0.62 -28.86 21.12
C GLN A 126 -0.04 -30.01 21.89
N ASN A 127 -0.50 -31.06 21.19
CA ASN A 127 -1.13 -32.22 21.83
C ASN A 127 -0.11 -33.14 22.53
N ASN A 128 1.08 -33.30 21.96
CA ASN A 128 2.11 -34.20 22.50
C ASN A 128 2.93 -33.57 23.64
N ALA A 129 2.99 -32.24 23.72
CA ALA A 129 3.74 -31.53 24.76
C ALA A 129 3.01 -30.25 25.20
N PRO A 130 1.91 -30.37 25.95
CA PRO A 130 1.09 -29.22 26.37
C PRO A 130 1.85 -28.25 27.28
N ASN A 131 2.90 -28.70 27.98
CA ASN A 131 3.76 -27.86 28.82
C ASN A 131 4.82 -27.07 28.05
N ASN A 132 4.96 -27.26 26.73
CA ASN A 132 5.85 -26.43 25.94
C ASN A 132 5.18 -25.08 25.65
N GLY A 133 5.89 -23.99 25.93
CA GLY A 133 5.39 -22.64 25.67
C GLY A 133 4.97 -22.43 24.21
N PHE A 134 3.97 -21.57 23.99
CA PHE A 134 3.41 -21.25 22.67
C PHE A 134 4.49 -21.01 21.60
N TRP A 135 5.52 -20.24 21.93
CA TRP A 135 6.62 -19.88 21.03
C TRP A 135 7.52 -21.06 20.66
N THR A 136 7.79 -22.00 21.58
CA THR A 136 8.64 -23.15 21.29
C THR A 136 7.93 -24.15 20.39
N ASN A 137 6.62 -24.32 20.58
CA ASN A 137 5.77 -25.10 19.69
C ASN A 137 5.67 -24.46 18.29
N LEU A 138 5.64 -23.13 18.21
CA LEU A 138 5.62 -22.38 16.95
C LEU A 138 6.90 -22.62 16.14
N ILE A 139 8.07 -22.48 16.77
CA ILE A 139 9.37 -22.67 16.11
C ILE A 139 9.53 -24.12 15.64
N LYS A 140 9.15 -25.11 16.47
CA LYS A 140 9.20 -26.53 16.10
C LYS A 140 8.27 -26.88 14.95
N ALA A 141 7.06 -26.32 14.93
CA ALA A 141 6.12 -26.50 13.82
C ALA A 141 6.67 -25.91 12.52
N GLN A 142 7.30 -24.74 12.61
CA GLN A 142 7.93 -24.09 11.45
C GLN A 142 9.08 -24.94 10.90
N SER A 143 10.01 -25.39 11.74
CA SER A 143 11.13 -26.24 11.30
C SER A 143 10.67 -27.57 10.72
N ALA A 144 9.66 -28.20 11.33
CA ALA A 144 9.10 -29.46 10.84
C ALA A 144 8.39 -29.29 9.48
N SER A 145 7.71 -28.15 9.26
CA SER A 145 7.03 -27.87 7.99
C SER A 145 7.99 -27.49 6.86
N GLN A 146 9.12 -26.84 7.18
CA GLN A 146 10.16 -26.45 6.23
C GLN A 146 11.08 -27.61 5.83
N GLY A 147 11.26 -28.60 6.71
CA GLY A 147 12.14 -29.76 6.47
C GLY A 147 11.70 -30.73 5.37
N LYS A 148 10.53 -30.53 4.74
CA LYS A 148 10.07 -31.37 3.64
C LYS A 148 10.64 -30.98 2.27
N ASP A 149 11.15 -29.75 2.14
CA ASP A 149 11.66 -29.18 0.88
C ASP A 149 13.17 -28.87 0.90
N GLN A 150 13.85 -29.05 2.03
CA GLN A 150 15.31 -29.06 2.06
C GLN A 150 15.78 -30.42 1.53
N GLY A 151 16.09 -30.42 0.23
CA GLY A 151 16.47 -31.59 -0.54
C GLY A 151 17.47 -32.48 0.19
N ARG A 152 17.25 -33.79 0.09
CA ARG A 152 18.33 -34.77 0.18
C ARG A 152 19.31 -34.46 -0.94
N GLY A 153 20.31 -33.63 -0.63
CA GLY A 153 21.45 -33.40 -1.51
C GLY A 153 22.04 -34.76 -1.91
N ARG A 154 22.05 -35.02 -3.21
CA ARG A 154 23.06 -35.87 -3.84
C ARG A 154 24.14 -34.93 -4.36
#